data_AF-A0A7S4SWZ0-F1
#
_entry.id   AF-A0A7S4SWZ0-F1
#
_cell.length_a   1.000
_cell.length_b   1.000
_cell.length_c   1.000
_cell.angle_alpha   90.00
_cell.angle_beta   90.00
_cell.angle_gamma   90.00
#
_symmetry.space_group_name_H-M   'P 1'
#
loop_
_entity.id
_entity.type
_entity.pdbx_description
1 polymer ?
#
loop_
_entity_poly.entity_id
_entity_poly.type
_entity_poly.pdbx_seq_one_letter_code
_entity_poly.pdbx_strand_id
1 'polypeptide(L)'
;ASRSARPPPAVRAAMPAVTVQFDPDNPEMAMTVEIPADGATVRLVKEELCRQDFTGNLSPESFSLHAVGSPDVKLDEGLAITPDLETLVLQPYDPEREAREEAARKQREEFEREEREMALRILMEEEERKAREERTAAERKAKREEVEKANRAVVEGGGPIVDGGPCLYVCSTNSIFLKKSINPRAGKIVKQKREPGSQVRATGRTWTGPSGGMWAELLPSSEGSKEESWDKAWALVDGPGFGLDGPALIDPNRPAEPELAEKVEDDDEMPQAPDCWNTDFLGNERGRCTKCGQCESFSMRAMKINPTGKGQG
;
A
#
# COMPACT_ATOMS: atom_id res chain seq x y z
N ALA A 1 90.49 62.96 8.57
CA ALA A 1 89.38 63.79 9.05
C ALA A 1 88.06 63.25 8.47
N SER A 2 87.48 62.25 9.14
CA SER A 2 86.21 61.64 8.73
C SER A 2 85.06 62.49 9.23
N ARG A 3 84.32 63.14 8.31
CA ARG A 3 83.12 63.90 8.63
C ARG A 3 81.95 62.93 8.80
N SER A 4 81.51 62.77 10.04
CA SER A 4 80.30 62.03 10.42
C SER A 4 79.07 62.72 9.80
N ALA A 5 78.40 62.05 8.86
CA ALA A 5 77.13 62.50 8.31
C ALA A 5 76.05 62.44 9.41
N ARG A 6 75.31 63.54 9.61
CA ARG A 6 74.13 63.54 10.49
C ARG A 6 73.05 62.63 9.90
N PRO A 7 72.44 61.73 10.69
CA PRO A 7 71.29 60.96 10.23
C PRO A 7 70.15 61.91 9.84
N PRO A 8 69.37 61.60 8.78
CA PRO A 8 68.19 62.37 8.41
C PRO A 8 67.21 62.42 9.59
N PRO A 9 66.50 63.55 9.79
CA PRO A 9 65.47 63.62 10.81
C PRO A 9 64.45 62.51 10.57
N ALA A 10 64.19 61.69 11.60
CA ALA A 10 63.18 60.65 11.54
C ALA A 10 61.85 61.29 11.12
N VAL A 11 61.33 60.90 9.97
CA VAL A 11 59.99 61.28 9.52
C VAL A 11 59.05 60.71 10.57
N ARG A 12 58.48 61.58 11.41
CA ARG A 12 57.43 61.19 12.35
C ARG A 12 56.29 60.66 11.50
N ALA A 13 56.03 59.36 11.57
CA ALA A 13 54.83 58.78 10.98
C ALA A 13 53.64 59.58 11.50
N ALA A 14 52.81 60.11 10.58
CA ALA A 14 51.60 60.80 10.95
C ALA A 14 50.77 59.86 11.83
N MET A 15 50.35 60.34 13.00
CA MET A 15 49.50 59.54 13.88
C MET A 15 48.17 59.31 13.16
N PRO A 16 47.68 58.06 13.09
CA PRO A 16 46.37 57.80 12.51
C PRO A 16 45.32 58.56 13.32
N ALA A 17 44.36 59.16 12.62
CA ALA A 17 43.25 59.88 13.22
C ALA A 17 41.94 59.25 12.75
N VAL A 18 40.95 59.18 13.64
CA VAL A 18 39.62 58.64 13.32
C VAL A 18 38.58 59.73 13.48
N THR A 19 37.71 59.82 12.48
CA THR A 19 36.64 60.80 12.40
C THR A 19 35.35 60.18 12.92
N VAL A 20 34.82 60.71 14.01
CA VAL A 20 33.55 60.28 14.60
C VAL A 20 32.46 61.27 14.20
N GLN A 21 31.51 60.84 13.39
CA GLN A 21 30.32 61.59 12.98
C GLN A 21 29.23 61.46 14.03
N PHE A 22 28.66 62.58 14.48
CA PHE A 22 27.53 62.59 15.42
C PHE A 22 26.18 62.38 14.74
N ASP A 23 26.09 62.76 13.48
CA ASP A 23 24.90 62.63 12.66
C ASP A 23 25.30 62.06 11.29
N PRO A 24 24.79 60.88 10.90
CA PRO A 24 25.11 60.29 9.60
C PRO A 24 24.65 61.16 8.42
N ASP A 25 23.62 61.99 8.60
CA ASP A 25 23.11 62.88 7.55
C ASP A 25 23.91 64.20 7.48
N ASN A 26 24.73 64.50 8.48
CA ASN A 26 25.52 65.72 8.56
C ASN A 26 27.01 65.43 8.84
N PRO A 27 27.83 65.16 7.81
CA PRO A 27 29.24 64.83 7.98
C PRO A 27 30.09 66.00 8.51
N GLU A 28 29.57 67.24 8.50
CA GLU A 28 30.26 68.40 9.08
C GLU A 28 30.22 68.37 10.61
N MET A 29 29.27 67.66 11.21
CA MET A 29 29.23 67.38 12.64
C MET A 29 30.06 66.15 12.96
N ALA A 30 31.38 66.29 12.80
CA ALA A 30 32.34 65.24 13.09
C ALA A 30 33.48 65.72 13.99
N MET A 31 34.03 64.78 14.74
CA MET A 31 35.12 64.99 15.68
C MET A 31 36.29 64.09 15.33
N THR A 32 37.49 64.65 15.26
CA THR A 32 38.69 63.86 14.95
C THR A 32 39.40 63.48 16.24
N VAL A 33 39.57 62.19 16.47
CA VAL A 33 40.26 61.62 17.64
C VAL A 33 41.62 61.09 17.18
N GLU A 34 42.69 61.57 17.80
CA GLU A 34 44.05 61.08 17.52
C GLU A 34 44.27 59.72 18.20
N ILE A 35 44.79 58.75 17.44
CA ILE A 35 44.99 57.38 17.92
C ILE A 35 46.48 57.14 18.21
N PRO A 36 46.82 56.53 19.36
CA PRO A 36 48.19 56.13 19.65
C PRO A 36 48.73 55.14 18.60
N ALA A 37 50.03 55.23 18.30
CA ALA A 37 50.67 54.41 17.25
C ALA A 37 50.58 52.89 17.51
N ASP A 38 50.34 52.48 18.76
CA ASP A 38 50.17 51.08 19.16
C ASP A 38 48.76 50.52 18.86
N GLY A 39 47.92 51.32 18.19
CA GLY A 39 46.52 51.00 17.87
C GLY A 39 45.55 51.51 18.94
N ALA A 40 44.35 51.89 18.52
CA ALA A 40 43.24 52.17 19.43
C ALA A 40 42.21 51.05 19.37
N THR A 41 41.51 50.83 20.48
CA THR A 41 40.28 50.05 20.51
C THR A 41 39.07 50.98 20.45
N VAL A 42 37.91 50.44 20.07
CA VAL A 42 36.63 51.16 20.10
C VAL A 42 36.37 51.76 21.48
N ARG A 43 36.69 51.01 22.55
CA ARG A 43 36.58 51.50 23.93
C ARG A 43 37.46 52.73 24.20
N LEU A 44 38.70 52.74 23.72
CA LEU A 44 39.61 53.88 23.90
C LEU A 44 39.05 55.14 23.23
N VAL A 45 38.51 55.00 22.01
CA VAL A 45 37.89 56.13 21.30
C VAL A 45 36.65 56.64 22.05
N LYS A 46 35.82 55.76 22.59
CA LYS A 46 34.70 56.16 23.46
C LYS A 46 35.15 56.93 24.71
N GLU A 47 36.18 56.43 25.40
CA GLU A 47 36.75 57.09 26.58
C GLU A 47 37.31 58.48 26.24
N GLU A 48 37.95 58.62 25.06
CA GLU A 48 38.49 59.90 24.60
C GLU A 48 37.40 60.89 24.19
N LEU A 49 36.32 60.43 23.53
CA LEU A 49 35.14 61.25 23.24
C LEU A 49 34.51 61.78 24.53
N CYS A 50 34.35 60.93 25.55
CA CYS A 50 33.86 61.36 26.87
C CYS A 50 34.79 62.37 27.55
N ARG A 51 36.10 62.24 27.38
CA ARG A 51 37.08 63.19 27.95
C ARG A 51 37.00 64.57 27.31
N GLN A 52 36.69 64.63 26.02
CA GLN A 52 36.59 65.88 25.26
C GLN A 52 35.19 66.51 25.31
N ASP A 53 34.20 65.82 25.89
CA ASP A 53 32.87 66.37 26.14
C ASP A 53 32.86 67.35 27.31
N PHE A 54 32.75 68.64 27.00
CA PHE A 54 32.66 69.71 28.00
C PHE A 54 31.35 69.69 28.80
N THR A 55 30.31 68.97 28.35
CA THR A 55 29.02 68.91 29.06
C THR A 55 29.05 67.92 30.22
N GLY A 56 29.98 66.95 30.21
CA GLY A 56 30.12 65.91 31.22
C GLY A 56 28.95 64.91 31.27
N ASN A 57 28.09 64.91 30.25
CA ASN A 57 26.91 64.05 30.19
C ASN A 57 27.15 62.75 29.42
N LEU A 58 28.21 62.69 28.60
CA LEU A 58 28.55 61.49 27.86
C LEU A 58 29.28 60.48 28.75
N SER A 59 28.73 59.26 28.84
CA SER A 59 29.42 58.09 29.38
C SER A 59 29.73 57.11 28.24
N PRO A 60 30.78 56.28 28.32
CA PRO A 60 31.09 55.31 27.27
C PRO A 60 29.96 54.31 26.98
N GLU A 61 29.04 54.17 27.94
CA GLU A 61 27.87 53.29 27.89
C GLU A 61 26.64 53.98 27.27
N SER A 62 26.58 55.32 27.23
CA SER A 62 25.41 56.06 26.72
C SER A 62 25.32 56.14 25.20
N PHE A 63 26.33 55.63 24.49
CA PHE A 63 26.36 55.59 23.03
C PHE A 63 27.09 54.37 22.49
N SER A 64 26.83 54.09 21.22
CA SER A 64 27.48 53.02 20.46
C SER A 64 28.16 53.61 19.22
N LEU A 65 29.30 53.03 18.84
CA LEU A 65 30.02 53.40 17.62
C LEU A 65 29.72 52.34 16.56
N HIS A 66 29.38 52.82 15.37
CA HIS A 66 29.08 52.01 14.19
C HIS A 66 29.99 52.41 13.04
N ALA A 67 30.26 51.51 12.11
CA ALA A 67 30.98 51.88 10.89
C ALA A 67 30.04 52.61 9.93
N VAL A 68 30.51 53.64 9.20
CA VAL A 68 29.68 54.40 8.26
C VAL A 68 29.05 53.52 7.17
N GLY A 69 29.76 52.49 6.70
CA GLY A 69 29.23 51.56 5.71
C GLY A 69 28.17 50.57 6.25
N SER A 70 28.03 50.47 7.57
CA SER A 70 27.13 49.52 8.23
C SER A 70 26.62 50.10 9.56
N PRO A 71 25.72 51.11 9.52
CA PRO A 71 25.24 51.83 10.70
C PRO A 71 24.37 50.99 11.64
N ASP A 72 24.02 49.76 11.25
CA ASP A 72 23.28 48.80 12.06
C ASP A 72 24.18 47.84 12.85
N VAL A 73 25.49 47.87 12.61
CA VAL A 73 26.45 46.95 13.24
C VAL A 73 27.23 47.66 14.34
N LYS A 74 26.81 47.40 15.58
CA LYS A 74 27.52 47.84 16.79
C LYS A 74 28.92 47.24 16.81
N LEU A 75 29.95 48.09 16.86
CA LEU A 75 31.33 47.64 16.96
C LEU A 75 31.62 47.15 18.39
N ASP A 76 32.32 46.02 18.50
CA ASP A 76 32.74 45.46 19.78
C ASP A 76 33.77 46.38 20.47
N GLU A 77 33.68 46.51 21.79
CA GLU A 77 34.55 47.41 22.57
C GLU A 77 36.04 47.05 22.48
N GLY A 78 36.34 45.76 22.32
CA GLY A 78 37.69 45.23 22.15
C GLY A 78 38.20 45.26 20.71
N LEU A 79 37.38 45.65 19.74
CA LEU A 79 37.78 45.69 18.34
C LEU A 79 38.88 46.75 18.14
N ALA A 80 40.01 46.31 17.59
CA ALA A 80 41.09 47.21 17.19
C ALA A 80 40.65 48.03 15.98
N ILE A 81 40.84 49.34 16.05
CA ILE A 81 40.47 50.27 14.99
C ILE A 81 41.54 50.18 13.91
N THR A 82 41.15 49.59 12.80
CA THR A 82 41.94 49.45 11.59
C THR A 82 41.67 50.64 10.65
N PRO A 83 42.56 50.92 9.67
CA PRO A 83 42.42 52.09 8.78
C PRO A 83 41.14 52.11 7.93
N ASP A 84 40.49 50.96 7.73
CA ASP A 84 39.17 50.84 7.09
C ASP A 84 38.01 51.33 7.97
N LEU A 85 38.24 51.55 9.25
CA LEU A 85 37.32 52.15 10.22
C LEU A 85 37.69 53.62 10.49
N GLU A 86 38.21 54.34 9.49
CA GLU A 86 38.61 55.76 9.59
C GLU A 86 37.44 56.66 10.01
N THR A 87 36.21 56.30 9.60
CA THR A 87 35.01 57.06 9.96
C THR A 87 34.03 56.18 10.74
N LEU A 88 33.63 56.66 11.91
CA LEU A 88 32.67 56.02 12.81
C LEU A 88 31.44 56.90 12.99
N VAL A 89 30.26 56.32 13.14
CA VAL A 89 29.01 57.02 13.47
C VAL A 89 28.66 56.77 14.92
N LEU A 90 28.40 57.84 15.67
CA LEU A 90 27.90 57.79 17.02
C LEU A 90 26.38 57.64 16.98
N GLN A 91 25.86 56.52 17.50
CA GLN A 91 24.44 56.36 17.75
C GLN A 91 24.14 56.44 19.25
N PRO A 92 23.15 57.24 19.68
CA PRO A 92 22.66 57.23 21.05
C PRO A 92 22.24 55.82 21.46
N TYR A 93 22.59 55.42 22.67
CA TYR A 93 22.08 54.18 23.24
C TYR A 93 20.59 54.35 23.57
N ASP A 94 19.74 53.61 22.86
CA ASP A 94 18.31 53.56 23.12
C ASP A 94 17.96 52.20 23.77
N PRO A 95 17.81 52.14 25.11
CA PRO A 95 17.45 50.89 25.78
C PRO A 95 16.08 50.37 25.36
N GLU A 96 15.17 51.23 24.90
CA GLU A 96 13.88 50.78 24.38
C GLU A 96 14.03 50.06 23.04
N ARG A 97 14.96 50.51 22.19
CA ARG A 97 15.27 49.84 20.92
C ARG A 97 15.84 48.45 21.16
N GLU A 98 16.84 48.30 22.03
CA GLU A 98 17.42 46.99 22.35
C GLU A 98 16.35 46.06 22.97
N ALA A 99 15.50 46.57 23.86
CA ALA A 99 14.39 45.80 24.44
C ALA A 99 13.35 45.35 23.38
N ARG A 100 13.02 46.20 22.41
CA ARG A 100 12.12 45.84 21.29
C ARG A 100 12.74 44.80 20.37
N GLU A 101 14.03 44.92 20.06
CA GLU A 101 14.76 43.94 19.25
C GLU A 101 14.87 42.58 19.95
N GLU A 102 15.15 42.57 21.27
CA GLU A 102 15.14 41.33 22.05
C GLU A 102 13.74 40.71 22.13
N ALA A 103 12.70 41.52 22.34
CA ALA A 103 11.31 41.05 22.34
C ALA A 103 10.93 40.47 20.97
N ALA A 104 11.33 41.12 19.87
CA ALA A 104 11.11 40.64 18.52
C ALA A 104 11.86 39.32 18.25
N ARG A 105 13.09 39.17 18.77
CA ARG A 105 13.84 37.91 18.68
C ARG A 105 13.13 36.79 19.43
N LYS A 106 12.69 37.04 20.67
CA LYS A 106 11.92 36.08 21.47
C LYS A 106 10.62 35.67 20.78
N GLN A 107 9.90 36.62 20.19
CA GLN A 107 8.68 36.34 19.43
C GLN A 107 8.95 35.47 18.19
N ARG A 108 10.05 35.71 17.46
CA ARG A 108 10.46 34.85 16.33
C ARG A 108 10.83 33.45 16.78
N GLU A 109 11.61 33.30 17.85
CA GLU A 109 11.98 32.00 18.41
C GLU A 109 10.76 31.21 18.90
N GLU A 110 9.79 31.89 19.52
CA GLU A 110 8.52 31.30 19.94
C GLU A 110 7.69 30.84 18.74
N PHE A 111 7.55 31.68 17.71
CA PHE A 111 6.87 31.32 16.48
C PHE A 111 7.52 30.11 15.78
N GLU A 112 8.85 30.09 15.69
CA GLU A 112 9.59 28.93 15.14
C GLU A 112 9.40 27.66 15.97
N ARG A 113 9.30 27.78 17.30
CA ARG A 113 9.00 26.64 18.17
C ARG A 113 7.60 26.11 17.91
N GLU A 114 6.60 26.99 17.83
CA GLU A 114 5.22 26.61 17.52
C GLU A 114 5.09 26.00 16.12
N GLU A 115 5.80 26.53 15.12
CA GLU A 115 5.85 25.98 13.77
C GLU A 115 6.43 24.55 13.77
N ARG A 116 7.53 24.32 14.50
CA ARG A 116 8.10 22.97 14.66
C ARG A 116 7.15 22.02 15.37
N GLU A 117 6.45 22.47 16.40
CA GLU A 117 5.44 21.66 17.10
C GLU A 117 4.25 21.30 16.19
N MET A 118 3.78 22.26 15.38
CA MET A 118 2.71 22.02 14.41
C MET A 118 3.16 21.03 13.32
N ALA A 119 4.39 21.18 12.81
CA ALA A 119 4.97 20.25 11.83
C ALA A 119 5.07 18.83 12.39
N LEU A 120 5.47 18.67 13.66
CA LEU A 120 5.50 17.35 14.32
C LEU A 120 4.11 16.73 14.47
N ARG A 121 3.07 17.52 14.78
CA ARG A 121 1.69 17.01 14.85
C ARG A 121 1.20 16.53 13.50
N ILE A 122 1.47 17.26 12.42
CA ILE A 122 1.10 16.86 11.06
C ILE A 122 1.77 15.53 10.71
N LEU A 123 3.07 15.38 10.99
CA LEU A 123 3.78 14.13 10.73
C LEU A 123 3.20 12.94 11.51
N MET A 124 2.87 13.13 12.79
CA MET A 124 2.24 12.07 13.59
C MET A 124 0.86 11.68 13.04
N GLU A 125 0.02 12.65 12.63
CA GLU A 125 -1.29 12.38 12.05
C GLU A 125 -1.17 11.63 10.71
N GLU A 126 -0.17 11.95 9.89
CA GLU A 126 0.10 11.24 8.64
C GLU A 126 0.54 9.79 8.88
N GLU A 127 1.38 9.54 9.89
CA GLU A 127 1.78 8.18 10.28
C GLU A 127 0.58 7.37 10.78
N GLU A 128 -0.28 7.95 11.61
CA GLU A 128 -1.51 7.31 12.08
C GLU A 128 -2.48 7.00 10.94
N ARG A 129 -2.66 7.94 10.00
CA ARG A 129 -3.48 7.73 8.80
C ARG A 129 -2.94 6.57 7.97
N LYS A 130 -1.63 6.53 7.73
CA LYS A 130 -0.98 5.45 6.97
C LYS A 130 -1.13 4.10 7.68
N ALA A 131 -0.95 4.05 8.99
CA ALA A 131 -1.13 2.83 9.78
C ALA A 131 -2.59 2.34 9.75
N ARG A 132 -3.57 3.26 9.76
CA ARG A 132 -4.99 2.92 9.63
C ARG A 132 -5.29 2.34 8.24
N GLU A 133 -4.80 2.97 7.19
CA GLU A 133 -4.96 2.47 5.81
C GLU A 133 -4.37 1.07 5.64
N GLU A 134 -3.15 0.84 6.15
CA GLU A 134 -2.49 -0.46 6.11
C GLU A 134 -3.29 -1.55 6.86
N ARG A 135 -3.84 -1.24 8.05
CA ARG A 135 -4.70 -2.17 8.79
C ARG A 135 -5.95 -2.54 7.99
N THR A 136 -6.62 -1.55 7.38
CA THR A 136 -7.82 -1.82 6.57
C THR A 136 -7.50 -2.61 5.31
N ALA A 137 -6.34 -2.37 4.70
CA ALA A 137 -5.86 -3.13 3.54
C ALA A 137 -5.56 -4.59 3.92
N ALA A 138 -4.89 -4.81 5.06
CA ALA A 138 -4.61 -6.14 5.59
C ALA A 138 -5.90 -6.91 5.91
N GLU A 139 -6.90 -6.27 6.52
CA GLU A 139 -8.20 -6.87 6.81
C GLU A 139 -8.93 -7.29 5.52
N ARG A 140 -8.97 -6.41 4.50
CA ARG A 140 -9.57 -6.72 3.19
C ARG A 140 -8.86 -7.88 2.51
N LYS A 141 -7.53 -7.93 2.59
CA LYS A 141 -6.72 -9.01 2.03
C LYS A 141 -7.04 -10.34 2.73
N ALA A 142 -7.05 -10.36 4.07
CA ALA A 142 -7.38 -11.55 4.85
C ALA A 142 -8.80 -12.06 4.53
N LYS A 143 -9.78 -11.16 4.43
CA LYS A 143 -11.15 -11.51 4.06
C LYS A 143 -11.23 -12.09 2.63
N ARG A 144 -10.47 -11.57 1.68
CA ARG A 144 -10.40 -12.11 0.32
C ARG A 144 -9.79 -13.52 0.30
N GLU A 145 -8.71 -13.74 1.05
CA GLU A 145 -8.06 -15.05 1.17
C GLU A 145 -8.98 -16.08 1.84
N GLU A 146 -9.77 -15.67 2.85
CA GLU A 146 -10.76 -16.53 3.50
C GLU A 146 -11.88 -16.93 2.53
N VAL A 147 -12.41 -15.97 1.76
CA VAL A 147 -13.41 -16.25 0.72
C VAL A 147 -12.84 -17.16 -0.38
N GLU A 148 -11.60 -16.94 -0.81
CA GLU A 148 -10.94 -17.82 -1.78
C GLU A 148 -10.73 -19.23 -1.23
N LYS A 149 -10.30 -19.36 0.03
CA LYS A 149 -10.13 -20.65 0.70
C LYS A 149 -11.46 -21.38 0.84
N ALA A 150 -12.54 -20.67 1.21
CA ALA A 150 -13.88 -21.23 1.26
C ALA A 150 -14.34 -21.70 -0.13
N ASN A 151 -14.12 -20.91 -1.18
CA ASN A 151 -14.43 -21.30 -2.55
C ASN A 151 -13.60 -22.51 -3.02
N ARG A 152 -12.33 -22.61 -2.62
CA ARG A 152 -11.46 -23.74 -2.97
C ARG A 152 -11.85 -25.02 -2.24
N ALA A 153 -12.12 -24.96 -0.93
CA ALA A 153 -12.57 -26.12 -0.15
C ALA A 153 -13.89 -26.71 -0.67
N VAL A 154 -14.72 -25.87 -1.28
CA VAL A 154 -15.99 -26.28 -1.90
C VAL A 154 -15.78 -27.14 -3.16
N VAL A 155 -14.58 -27.18 -3.77
CA VAL A 155 -14.30 -27.95 -5.01
C VAL A 155 -14.22 -29.46 -4.80
N GLU A 156 -13.94 -29.97 -3.59
CA GLU A 156 -13.61 -31.40 -3.34
C GLU A 156 -14.76 -32.43 -3.46
N GLY A 157 -15.95 -32.04 -3.92
CA GLY A 157 -17.09 -32.96 -4.00
C GLY A 157 -18.03 -32.73 -5.17
N GLY A 158 -17.56 -32.36 -6.35
CA GLY A 158 -18.43 -32.29 -7.53
C GLY A 158 -17.78 -31.60 -8.72
N GLY A 159 -18.25 -31.94 -9.91
CA GLY A 159 -17.78 -31.38 -11.19
C GLY A 159 -18.07 -29.88 -11.36
N PRO A 160 -17.56 -29.27 -12.44
CA PRO A 160 -17.84 -27.88 -12.77
C PRO A 160 -19.34 -27.67 -13.02
N ILE A 161 -19.80 -26.43 -12.84
CA ILE A 161 -21.12 -26.02 -13.33
C ILE A 161 -20.96 -25.77 -14.83
N VAL A 162 -21.78 -26.42 -15.65
CA VAL A 162 -21.75 -26.34 -17.11
C VAL A 162 -23.02 -25.64 -17.58
N ASP A 163 -22.85 -24.57 -18.37
CA ASP A 163 -23.95 -23.90 -19.07
C ASP A 163 -24.29 -24.68 -20.36
N GLY A 164 -25.54 -24.59 -20.83
CA GLY A 164 -25.99 -25.20 -22.10
C GLY A 164 -26.75 -26.52 -21.94
N GLY A 165 -27.19 -26.85 -20.73
CA GLY A 165 -28.17 -27.91 -20.50
C GLY A 165 -29.60 -27.52 -20.93
N PRO A 166 -30.53 -28.48 -20.91
CA PRO A 166 -31.94 -28.25 -21.20
C PRO A 166 -32.57 -27.18 -20.31
N CYS A 167 -33.40 -26.30 -20.89
CA CYS A 167 -34.17 -25.29 -20.17
C CYS A 167 -35.55 -25.78 -19.72
N LEU A 168 -35.97 -26.95 -20.18
CA LEU A 168 -37.24 -27.58 -19.83
C LEU A 168 -36.99 -29.06 -19.56
N TYR A 169 -37.56 -29.57 -18.48
CA TYR A 169 -37.52 -30.97 -18.12
C TYR A 169 -38.92 -31.48 -17.83
N VAL A 170 -39.12 -32.78 -18.02
CA VAL A 170 -40.35 -33.50 -17.67
C VAL A 170 -40.03 -34.50 -16.55
N CYS A 171 -40.83 -34.50 -15.48
CA CYS A 171 -40.68 -35.44 -14.38
C CYS A 171 -41.02 -36.86 -14.84
N SER A 172 -40.12 -37.81 -14.68
CA SER A 172 -40.37 -39.22 -15.01
C SER A 172 -41.03 -40.00 -13.86
N THR A 173 -40.78 -39.56 -12.62
CA THR A 173 -41.18 -40.27 -11.40
C THR A 173 -42.11 -39.43 -10.52
N ASN A 174 -42.74 -40.08 -9.52
CA ASN A 174 -43.67 -39.44 -8.57
C ASN A 174 -42.99 -38.50 -7.55
N SER A 175 -41.67 -38.35 -7.60
CA SER A 175 -40.92 -37.53 -6.66
C SER A 175 -39.63 -37.00 -7.26
N ILE A 176 -39.38 -35.71 -7.06
CA ILE A 176 -38.13 -35.05 -7.43
C ILE A 176 -37.29 -34.78 -6.19
N PHE A 177 -35.96 -34.76 -6.37
CA PHE A 177 -35.02 -34.43 -5.30
C PHE A 177 -34.47 -33.03 -5.55
N LEU A 178 -34.69 -32.13 -4.60
CA LEU A 178 -34.33 -30.73 -4.70
C LEU A 178 -33.30 -30.33 -3.65
N LYS A 179 -32.34 -29.49 -4.03
CA LYS A 179 -31.54 -28.67 -3.13
C LYS A 179 -32.06 -27.24 -3.18
N LYS A 180 -32.72 -26.81 -2.10
CA LYS A 180 -33.26 -25.44 -1.95
C LYS A 180 -32.16 -24.44 -1.56
N SER A 181 -31.10 -24.35 -2.37
CA SER A 181 -29.98 -23.43 -2.18
C SER A 181 -29.54 -22.89 -3.53
N ILE A 182 -29.02 -21.66 -3.54
CA ILE A 182 -28.35 -21.10 -4.72
C ILE A 182 -27.07 -21.88 -5.06
N ASN A 183 -26.39 -22.41 -4.05
CA ASN A 183 -25.15 -23.17 -4.24
C ASN A 183 -25.49 -24.67 -4.35
N PRO A 184 -25.25 -25.32 -5.50
CA PRO A 184 -25.57 -26.74 -5.70
C PRO A 184 -24.82 -27.67 -4.74
N ARG A 185 -23.69 -27.21 -4.21
CA ARG A 185 -22.82 -27.98 -3.29
C ARG A 185 -23.30 -27.91 -1.84
N ALA A 186 -24.13 -26.92 -1.51
CA ALA A 186 -24.67 -26.72 -0.17
C ALA A 186 -26.14 -27.13 -0.08
N GLY A 187 -26.64 -27.26 1.16
CA GLY A 187 -28.04 -27.50 1.45
C GLY A 187 -28.44 -28.98 1.54
N LYS A 188 -29.52 -29.21 2.27
CA LYS A 188 -30.12 -30.54 2.44
C LYS A 188 -30.92 -30.90 1.18
N ILE A 189 -30.77 -32.14 0.73
CA ILE A 189 -31.60 -32.69 -0.35
C ILE A 189 -32.98 -32.99 0.24
N VAL A 190 -34.01 -32.43 -0.36
CA VAL A 190 -35.42 -32.59 0.02
C VAL A 190 -36.13 -33.37 -1.09
N LYS A 191 -36.82 -34.44 -0.72
CA LYS A 191 -37.70 -35.18 -1.63
C LYS A 191 -39.06 -34.46 -1.69
N GLN A 192 -39.48 -34.03 -2.87
CA GLN A 192 -40.78 -33.38 -3.11
C GLN A 192 -41.61 -34.27 -4.03
N LYS A 193 -42.86 -34.52 -3.66
CA LYS A 193 -43.81 -35.28 -4.49
C LYS A 193 -44.22 -34.43 -5.69
N ARG A 194 -44.17 -34.99 -6.89
CA ARG A 194 -44.58 -34.36 -8.16
C ARG A 194 -45.25 -35.41 -9.03
N GLU A 195 -46.17 -35.00 -9.87
CA GLU A 195 -46.82 -35.93 -10.81
C GLU A 195 -45.88 -36.24 -11.98
N PRO A 196 -45.75 -37.50 -12.41
CA PRO A 196 -45.05 -37.86 -13.64
C PRO A 196 -45.67 -37.12 -14.83
N GLY A 197 -44.84 -36.65 -15.76
CA GLY A 197 -45.28 -35.81 -16.87
C GLY A 197 -45.32 -34.31 -16.54
N SER A 198 -45.21 -33.91 -15.27
CA SER A 198 -45.16 -32.49 -14.92
C SER A 198 -43.87 -31.82 -15.41
N GLN A 199 -44.01 -30.60 -15.93
CA GLN A 199 -42.89 -29.85 -16.50
C GLN A 199 -42.20 -28.98 -15.45
N VAL A 200 -40.87 -28.91 -15.51
CA VAL A 200 -40.05 -28.06 -14.66
C VAL A 200 -39.13 -27.21 -15.53
N ARG A 201 -39.12 -25.90 -15.29
CA ARG A 201 -38.26 -24.96 -16.02
C ARG A 201 -36.89 -24.85 -15.35
N ALA A 202 -35.84 -24.86 -16.16
CA ALA A 202 -34.45 -24.75 -15.73
C ALA A 202 -33.74 -23.58 -16.41
N THR A 203 -32.65 -23.11 -15.82
CA THR A 203 -31.82 -22.03 -16.38
C THR A 203 -30.91 -22.50 -17.52
N GLY A 204 -30.82 -23.81 -17.73
CA GLY A 204 -29.83 -24.44 -18.61
C GLY A 204 -28.47 -24.66 -17.95
N ARG A 205 -28.33 -24.39 -16.65
CA ARG A 205 -27.13 -24.77 -15.89
C ARG A 205 -27.25 -26.17 -15.32
N THR A 206 -26.17 -26.93 -15.45
CA THR A 206 -26.05 -28.26 -14.88
C THR A 206 -24.83 -28.37 -13.99
N TRP A 207 -24.88 -29.25 -13.00
CA TRP A 207 -23.79 -29.52 -12.07
C TRP A 207 -23.70 -31.01 -11.79
N THR A 208 -22.51 -31.58 -11.83
CA THR A 208 -22.29 -32.98 -11.44
C THR A 208 -21.93 -33.04 -9.96
N GLY A 209 -22.78 -33.68 -9.16
CA GLY A 209 -22.58 -33.86 -7.74
C GLY A 209 -21.42 -34.79 -7.37
N PRO A 210 -21.09 -34.91 -6.06
CA PRO A 210 -19.97 -35.72 -5.58
C PRO A 210 -20.14 -37.20 -5.95
N SER A 211 -21.37 -37.69 -5.91
CA SER A 211 -21.71 -39.07 -6.25
C SER A 211 -21.90 -39.30 -7.75
N GLY A 212 -21.53 -38.34 -8.61
CA GLY A 212 -21.69 -38.43 -10.07
C GLY A 212 -23.09 -38.11 -10.59
N GLY A 213 -24.07 -37.81 -9.73
CA GLY A 213 -25.42 -37.42 -10.17
C GLY A 213 -25.43 -36.03 -10.80
N MET A 214 -26.12 -35.87 -11.91
CA MET A 214 -26.35 -34.60 -12.62
C MET A 214 -27.51 -33.83 -11.99
N TRP A 215 -27.32 -32.54 -11.74
CA TRP A 215 -28.31 -31.62 -11.19
C TRP A 215 -28.53 -30.47 -12.16
N ALA A 216 -29.77 -30.02 -12.33
CA ALA A 216 -30.12 -28.84 -13.11
C ALA A 216 -30.59 -27.70 -12.20
N GLU A 217 -30.16 -26.48 -12.46
CA GLU A 217 -30.66 -25.30 -11.75
C GLU A 217 -32.05 -24.94 -12.28
N LEU A 218 -33.02 -24.88 -11.38
CA LEU A 218 -34.41 -24.59 -11.67
C LEU A 218 -34.68 -23.07 -11.63
N LEU A 219 -35.55 -22.60 -12.52
CA LEU A 219 -36.09 -21.24 -12.47
C LEU A 219 -37.21 -21.15 -11.44
N PRO A 220 -37.29 -20.07 -10.63
CA PRO A 220 -38.34 -19.91 -9.64
C PRO A 220 -39.72 -20.09 -10.27
N SER A 221 -40.52 -20.98 -9.69
CA SER A 221 -41.85 -21.27 -10.20
C SER A 221 -42.76 -20.07 -9.98
N SER A 222 -43.18 -19.40 -11.06
CA SER A 222 -44.16 -18.32 -11.01
C SER A 222 -45.57 -18.80 -10.65
N GLU A 223 -45.80 -20.11 -10.70
CA GLU A 223 -47.11 -20.76 -10.50
C GLU A 223 -47.34 -21.25 -9.07
N GLY A 224 -46.42 -21.00 -8.15
CA GLY A 224 -46.51 -21.47 -6.77
C GLY A 224 -47.55 -20.74 -5.93
N SER A 225 -48.51 -21.50 -5.39
CA SER A 225 -49.15 -21.20 -4.12
C SER A 225 -48.10 -20.79 -3.08
N LYS A 226 -48.45 -19.94 -2.11
CA LYS A 226 -47.54 -19.39 -1.07
C LYS A 226 -46.64 -20.42 -0.34
N GLU A 227 -46.93 -21.71 -0.48
CA GLU A 227 -46.24 -22.82 0.17
C GLU A 227 -45.03 -23.36 -0.63
N GLU A 228 -44.89 -23.03 -1.92
CA GLU A 228 -43.83 -23.56 -2.80
C GLU A 228 -42.85 -22.49 -3.34
N SER A 229 -42.71 -21.35 -2.66
CA SER A 229 -41.76 -20.30 -3.09
C SER A 229 -40.33 -20.69 -2.74
N TRP A 230 -39.58 -21.19 -3.72
CA TRP A 230 -38.13 -21.26 -3.67
C TRP A 230 -37.55 -20.29 -4.71
N ASP A 231 -36.63 -19.41 -4.28
CA ASP A 231 -36.07 -18.38 -5.16
C ASP A 231 -35.11 -18.98 -6.20
N LYS A 232 -34.34 -20.00 -5.80
CA LYS A 232 -33.45 -20.81 -6.65
C LYS A 232 -33.29 -22.19 -6.04
N ALA A 233 -33.42 -23.23 -6.85
CA ALA A 233 -33.23 -24.61 -6.41
C ALA A 233 -32.51 -25.41 -7.49
N TRP A 234 -31.84 -26.49 -7.08
CA TRP A 234 -31.26 -27.46 -7.99
C TRP A 234 -32.03 -28.77 -7.90
N ALA A 235 -32.41 -29.34 -9.04
CA ALA A 235 -33.08 -30.64 -9.10
C ALA A 235 -32.16 -31.71 -9.62
N LEU A 236 -32.22 -32.91 -9.04
CA LEU A 236 -31.55 -34.08 -9.58
C LEU A 236 -32.17 -34.42 -10.94
N VAL A 237 -31.34 -34.51 -11.97
CA VAL A 237 -31.74 -34.94 -13.33
C VAL A 237 -31.55 -36.44 -13.44
N ASP A 238 -30.35 -36.92 -13.13
CA ASP A 238 -29.97 -38.32 -13.18
C ASP A 238 -28.88 -38.58 -12.14
N GLY A 239 -28.79 -39.79 -11.60
CA GLY A 239 -27.69 -40.13 -10.70
C GLY A 239 -27.93 -41.31 -9.78
N PRO A 240 -26.85 -41.96 -9.33
CA PRO A 240 -26.93 -43.13 -8.47
C PRO A 240 -27.37 -42.77 -7.03
N GLY A 241 -27.92 -43.75 -6.32
CA GLY A 241 -28.11 -43.70 -4.86
C GLY A 241 -29.40 -43.06 -4.35
N PHE A 242 -30.35 -42.73 -5.24
CA PHE A 242 -31.64 -42.14 -4.86
C PHE A 242 -32.83 -43.13 -4.94
N GLY A 243 -32.56 -44.38 -5.33
CA GLY A 243 -33.59 -45.43 -5.47
C GLY A 243 -34.61 -45.11 -6.57
N LEU A 244 -34.14 -44.53 -7.68
CA LEU A 244 -34.95 -44.25 -8.87
C LEU A 244 -34.59 -45.25 -9.96
N ASP A 245 -35.61 -45.79 -10.63
CA ASP A 245 -35.46 -46.65 -11.80
C ASP A 245 -35.32 -45.79 -13.07
N GLY A 246 -34.17 -45.12 -13.20
CA GLY A 246 -33.85 -44.23 -14.33
C GLY A 246 -33.73 -42.74 -13.94
N PRO A 247 -33.60 -41.85 -14.95
CA PRO A 247 -33.42 -40.42 -14.73
C PRO A 247 -34.67 -39.81 -14.08
N ALA A 248 -34.50 -38.96 -13.07
CA ALA A 248 -35.60 -38.27 -12.39
C ALA A 248 -36.29 -37.22 -13.28
N LEU A 249 -35.51 -36.59 -14.17
CA LEU A 249 -35.96 -35.58 -15.11
C LEU A 249 -35.47 -35.92 -16.52
N ILE A 250 -36.38 -35.86 -17.50
CA ILE A 250 -36.10 -36.16 -18.90
C ILE A 250 -36.17 -34.87 -19.71
N ASP A 251 -35.20 -34.63 -20.58
CA ASP A 251 -35.28 -33.56 -21.57
C ASP A 251 -36.28 -33.96 -22.68
N PRO A 252 -37.39 -33.22 -22.86
CA PRO A 252 -38.39 -33.52 -23.89
C PRO A 252 -37.85 -33.40 -25.31
N ASN A 253 -36.73 -32.68 -25.52
CA ASN A 253 -36.10 -32.52 -26.83
C ASN A 253 -34.96 -33.51 -27.06
N ARG A 254 -34.63 -34.37 -26.08
CA ARG A 254 -33.64 -35.42 -26.30
C ARG A 254 -34.21 -36.34 -27.38
N PRO A 255 -33.55 -36.47 -28.55
CA PRO A 255 -33.99 -37.43 -29.55
C PRO A 255 -34.06 -38.78 -28.85
N ALA A 256 -35.16 -39.51 -29.05
CA ALA A 256 -35.30 -40.86 -28.50
C ALA A 256 -33.99 -41.58 -28.80
N GLU A 257 -33.22 -41.89 -27.75
CA GLU A 257 -32.00 -42.67 -27.89
C GLU A 257 -32.46 -43.89 -28.67
N PRO A 258 -31.93 -44.13 -29.89
CA PRO A 258 -32.45 -45.18 -30.74
C PRO A 258 -32.39 -46.42 -29.88
N GLU A 259 -33.58 -46.87 -29.40
CA GLU A 259 -33.70 -48.05 -28.54
C GLU A 259 -32.84 -49.04 -29.24
N LEU A 260 -31.72 -49.45 -28.60
CA LEU A 260 -30.71 -50.33 -29.15
C LEU A 260 -31.48 -51.40 -29.89
N ALA A 261 -31.65 -51.19 -31.20
CA ALA A 261 -32.65 -51.91 -31.95
C ALA A 261 -32.18 -53.32 -31.77
N GLU A 262 -32.99 -54.13 -31.06
CA GLU A 262 -32.64 -55.49 -30.70
C GLU A 262 -31.98 -56.03 -31.95
N LYS A 263 -30.65 -56.18 -31.89
CA LYS A 263 -29.92 -56.78 -32.99
C LYS A 263 -30.37 -58.21 -32.87
N VAL A 264 -31.50 -58.50 -33.51
CA VAL A 264 -31.97 -59.84 -33.81
C VAL A 264 -30.76 -60.45 -34.46
N GLU A 265 -30.20 -61.40 -33.70
CA GLU A 265 -29.08 -62.22 -34.07
C GLU A 265 -29.47 -62.91 -35.39
N ASP A 266 -28.99 -62.38 -36.51
CA ASP A 266 -28.72 -63.21 -37.68
C ASP A 266 -27.25 -63.59 -37.57
N ASP A 267 -27.07 -64.90 -37.36
CA ASP A 267 -25.84 -65.65 -37.24
C ASP A 267 -24.82 -65.36 -38.38
N ASP A 268 -23.56 -65.67 -38.09
CA ASP A 268 -22.43 -65.83 -39.02
C ASP A 268 -21.61 -64.59 -39.44
N GLU A 269 -20.93 -63.94 -38.48
CA GLU A 269 -19.49 -63.65 -38.61
C GLU A 269 -18.94 -63.07 -37.30
N MET A 270 -18.11 -63.83 -36.58
CA MET A 270 -17.34 -63.30 -35.44
C MET A 270 -16.38 -62.19 -35.93
N PRO A 271 -16.57 -60.91 -35.55
CA PRO A 271 -15.57 -59.90 -35.83
C PRO A 271 -14.30 -60.26 -35.05
N GLN A 272 -13.18 -60.37 -35.77
CA GLN A 272 -11.86 -60.56 -35.17
C GLN A 272 -11.61 -59.47 -34.13
N ALA A 273 -11.31 -59.87 -32.90
CA ALA A 273 -11.09 -58.95 -31.79
C ALA A 273 -10.02 -57.91 -32.17
N PRO A 274 -10.23 -56.60 -31.89
CA PRO A 274 -9.26 -55.57 -32.19
C PRO A 274 -7.92 -55.89 -31.49
N ASP A 275 -6.83 -55.83 -32.25
CA ASP A 275 -5.46 -56.03 -31.75
C ASP A 275 -5.24 -55.17 -30.48
N CYS A 276 -5.15 -55.80 -29.31
CA CYS A 276 -4.91 -55.08 -28.05
C CYS A 276 -3.41 -54.76 -27.91
N TRP A 277 -3.09 -53.47 -27.88
CA TRP A 277 -1.74 -52.95 -27.65
C TRP A 277 -1.61 -52.50 -26.19
N ASN A 278 -0.52 -52.91 -25.53
CA ASN A 278 -0.20 -52.38 -24.21
C ASN A 278 0.45 -51.00 -24.37
N THR A 279 -0.28 -49.95 -24.01
CA THR A 279 0.26 -48.60 -23.84
C THR A 279 0.70 -48.39 -22.40
N ASP A 280 1.91 -47.86 -22.19
CA ASP A 280 2.36 -47.48 -20.85
C ASP A 280 1.75 -46.16 -20.37
N PHE A 281 2.03 -45.76 -19.12
CA PHE A 281 1.51 -44.53 -18.52
C PHE A 281 1.88 -43.25 -19.30
N LEU A 282 2.89 -43.32 -20.18
CA LEU A 282 3.33 -42.20 -21.02
C LEU A 282 2.77 -42.29 -22.45
N GLY A 283 1.91 -43.27 -22.74
CA GLY A 283 1.31 -43.48 -24.05
C GLY A 283 2.21 -44.21 -25.06
N ASN A 284 3.33 -44.78 -24.65
CA ASN A 284 4.21 -45.53 -25.56
C ASN A 284 3.74 -46.98 -25.73
N GLU A 285 3.72 -47.46 -26.97
CA GLU A 285 3.34 -48.84 -27.31
C GLU A 285 4.47 -49.82 -26.95
N ARG A 286 4.20 -50.77 -26.02
CA ARG A 286 5.20 -51.77 -25.56
C ARG A 286 5.07 -53.14 -26.22
N GLY A 287 4.38 -53.22 -27.35
CA GLY A 287 4.21 -54.44 -28.15
C GLY A 287 2.90 -55.18 -27.90
N ARG A 288 2.61 -56.14 -28.80
CA ARG A 288 1.37 -56.93 -28.82
C ARG A 288 1.31 -57.88 -27.61
N CYS A 289 0.19 -57.88 -26.91
CA CYS A 289 -0.05 -58.85 -25.84
C CYS A 289 -0.25 -60.24 -26.46
N THR A 290 0.80 -61.05 -26.57
CA THR A 290 0.72 -62.39 -27.21
C THR A 290 -0.01 -63.44 -26.36
N LYS A 291 -0.65 -63.09 -25.23
CA LYS A 291 -1.02 -64.11 -24.24
C LYS A 291 -2.37 -64.04 -23.52
N CYS A 292 -3.28 -63.09 -23.73
CA CYS A 292 -4.57 -63.22 -23.03
C CYS A 292 -5.74 -62.47 -23.68
N GLY A 293 -6.74 -63.23 -24.14
CA GLY A 293 -8.10 -62.73 -24.33
C GLY A 293 -8.85 -62.49 -23.01
N GLN A 294 -8.15 -62.03 -21.94
CA GLN A 294 -8.70 -61.86 -20.58
C GLN A 294 -7.91 -60.87 -19.71
N CYS A 295 -7.25 -59.85 -20.26
CA CYS A 295 -6.61 -58.79 -19.45
C CYS A 295 -7.62 -57.74 -18.95
N GLU A 296 -8.54 -58.17 -18.07
CA GLU A 296 -9.50 -57.28 -17.38
C GLU A 296 -9.11 -56.95 -15.92
N SER A 297 -7.91 -57.32 -15.46
CA SER A 297 -7.48 -56.97 -14.09
C SER A 297 -6.01 -56.58 -13.98
N PHE A 298 -5.71 -55.34 -14.37
CA PHE A 298 -4.49 -54.68 -13.92
C PHE A 298 -4.66 -54.32 -12.43
N SER A 299 -4.32 -55.27 -11.56
CA SER A 299 -4.34 -55.11 -10.11
C SER A 299 -3.29 -54.09 -9.67
N MET A 300 -3.72 -52.88 -9.26
CA MET A 300 -2.87 -51.83 -8.68
C MET A 300 -2.34 -52.16 -7.26
N ARG A 301 -2.06 -53.42 -6.92
CA ARG A 301 -1.67 -53.83 -5.56
C ARG A 301 -0.18 -53.69 -5.22
N ALA A 302 0.64 -53.07 -6.07
CA ALA A 302 2.08 -53.01 -5.85
C ALA A 302 2.70 -51.63 -6.10
N MET A 303 2.24 -50.59 -5.41
CA MET A 303 3.08 -49.40 -5.13
C MET A 303 2.86 -48.92 -3.70
N LYS A 304 3.35 -49.72 -2.75
CA LYS A 304 3.50 -49.32 -1.34
C LYS A 304 4.84 -48.59 -1.22
N ILE A 305 4.87 -47.33 -1.64
CA ILE A 305 6.02 -46.44 -1.39
C ILE A 305 5.87 -45.94 0.05
N ASN A 306 6.76 -46.39 0.94
CA ASN A 306 6.88 -45.91 2.31
C ASN A 306 7.52 -44.50 2.32
N PRO A 307 6.87 -43.46 2.88
CA PRO A 307 7.55 -42.21 3.21
C PRO A 307 7.74 -42.14 4.73
N THR A 308 8.81 -42.75 5.24
CA THR A 308 9.32 -42.44 6.59
C THR A 308 10.71 -41.84 6.48
N GLY A 309 10.76 -40.58 6.04
CA GLY A 309 11.91 -39.71 6.24
C GLY A 309 11.78 -39.02 7.60
N LYS A 310 12.29 -39.63 8.67
CA LYS A 310 12.61 -38.92 9.91
C LYS A 310 13.96 -38.23 9.70
N GLY A 311 13.98 -36.90 9.68
CA GLY A 311 15.19 -36.11 9.84
C GLY A 311 15.40 -35.74 11.30
N GLN A 312 16.45 -36.28 11.91
CA GLN A 312 17.15 -35.71 13.07
C GLN A 312 18.55 -35.32 12.57
N GLY A 313 19.00 -34.12 12.94
CA GLY A 313 20.30 -33.55 12.60
C GLY A 313 20.28 -32.06 12.78
#